data_AF-D2Z504-F1
#
_entry.id   AF-D2Z504-F1
#
_cell.length_a   1.000
_cell.length_b   1.000
_cell.length_c   1.000
_cell.angle_alpha   90.00
_cell.angle_beta   90.00
_cell.angle_gamma   90.00
#
_symmetry.space_group_name_H-M   'P 1'
#
loop_
_entity.id
_entity.type
_entity.pdbx_description
1 polymer ?
#
loop_
_entity_poly.entity_id
_entity_poly.type
_entity_poly.pdbx_seq_one_letter_code
_entity_poly.pdbx_strand_id
1 'polypeptide(L)'
;MRGFVCAICLIGLVVGSAFASEVVPGEYMVLFKAREAVMDFEGNDRNVAVSVMLDFQAEYLSVRYGVEVKNSFSAISRSSGKGMFFVISDRAAVDGKFEAELLENMRSDPFIEAVSPNEVQKMISTPVGTSKKGI
;
A
#
# COMPACT_ATOMS: atom_id res chain seq x y z
N MET A 1 59.78 -23.19 19.58
CA MET A 1 59.99 -22.80 18.18
C MET A 1 58.63 -22.64 17.51
N ARG A 2 58.41 -21.50 16.84
CA ARG A 2 57.62 -21.30 15.60
C ARG A 2 56.23 -21.97 15.58
N GLY A 3 55.10 -21.28 15.68
CA GLY A 3 54.73 -20.05 14.99
C GLY A 3 53.84 -20.40 13.80
N PHE A 4 52.56 -20.01 13.83
CA PHE A 4 51.80 -19.64 12.64
C PHE A 4 50.68 -18.67 13.03
N VAL A 5 50.77 -17.50 12.42
CA VAL A 5 49.81 -16.39 12.38
C VAL A 5 48.97 -16.57 11.11
N CYS A 6 47.65 -16.38 11.19
CA CYS A 6 46.71 -15.91 10.13
C CYS A 6 45.30 -16.38 10.51
N ALA A 7 44.21 -15.62 10.44
CA ALA A 7 43.95 -14.26 10.00
C ALA A 7 42.70 -13.82 10.78
N ILE A 8 42.71 -12.69 11.48
CA ILE A 8 42.03 -11.46 11.03
C ILE A 8 40.78 -11.77 10.18
N CYS A 9 39.62 -11.85 10.82
CA CYS A 9 38.35 -11.54 10.16
C CYS A 9 37.96 -10.12 10.59
N LEU A 10 38.58 -9.15 9.91
CA LEU A 10 38.21 -7.74 9.95
C LEU A 10 36.93 -7.57 9.10
N ILE A 11 35.93 -6.93 9.69
CA ILE A 11 34.96 -6.00 9.08
C ILE A 11 34.08 -6.52 7.92
N GLY A 12 32.78 -6.52 8.18
CA GLY A 12 31.69 -6.41 7.20
C GLY A 12 30.38 -6.37 7.95
N LEU A 13 30.01 -5.26 8.60
CA LEU A 13 29.17 -4.21 7.99
C LEU A 13 28.08 -4.80 7.07
N VAL A 14 27.02 -5.30 7.68
CA VAL A 14 25.64 -4.99 7.26
C VAL A 14 24.85 -4.81 8.55
N VAL A 15 24.87 -3.60 9.12
CA VAL A 15 23.72 -3.15 9.91
C VAL A 15 22.62 -2.95 8.88
N GLY A 16 21.99 -4.06 8.50
CA GLY A 16 20.76 -4.03 7.74
C GLY A 16 19.80 -3.23 8.59
N SER A 17 19.47 -2.03 8.12
CA SER A 17 18.31 -1.33 8.64
C SER A 17 17.14 -2.28 8.45
N ALA A 18 16.78 -3.00 9.51
CA ALA A 18 15.54 -3.74 9.57
C ALA A 18 14.45 -2.67 9.54
N PHE A 19 14.00 -2.33 8.33
CA PHE A 19 12.75 -1.61 8.15
C PHE A 19 11.68 -2.52 8.73
N ALA A 20 11.34 -2.28 10.00
CA ALA A 20 10.17 -2.89 10.62
C ALA A 20 8.95 -2.23 9.97
N SER A 21 8.57 -2.76 8.81
CA SER A 21 7.26 -2.50 8.23
C SER A 21 6.26 -3.25 9.09
N GLU A 22 5.42 -2.50 9.79
CA GLU A 22 4.33 -3.08 10.56
C GLU A 22 3.07 -2.99 9.70
N VAL A 23 2.56 -4.15 9.29
CA VAL A 23 1.29 -4.26 8.58
C VAL A 23 0.18 -3.87 9.56
N VAL A 24 -0.63 -2.90 9.18
CA VAL A 24 -1.79 -2.50 9.98
C VAL A 24 -2.94 -3.46 9.66
N PRO A 25 -3.37 -4.29 10.63
CA PRO A 25 -4.40 -5.29 10.39
C PRO A 25 -5.73 -4.60 10.07
N GLY A 26 -6.45 -5.13 9.09
CA GLY A 26 -7.74 -4.59 8.65
C GLY A 26 -7.66 -3.36 7.74
N GLU A 27 -6.48 -2.86 7.38
CA GLU A 27 -6.32 -1.73 6.46
C GLU A 27 -5.71 -2.16 5.13
N TYR A 28 -6.34 -1.76 4.02
CA TYR A 28 -5.93 -2.19 2.69
C TYR A 28 -5.99 -1.07 1.65
N MET A 29 -5.09 -1.16 0.68
CA MET A 29 -5.14 -0.38 -0.55
C MET A 29 -5.58 -1.28 -1.70
N VAL A 30 -6.68 -0.89 -2.35
CA VAL A 30 -7.31 -1.64 -3.43
C VAL A 30 -7.16 -0.85 -4.73
N LEU A 31 -6.65 -1.51 -5.77
CA LEU A 31 -6.52 -0.96 -7.11
C LEU A 31 -7.44 -1.72 -8.06
N PHE A 32 -8.36 -1.02 -8.70
CA PHE A 32 -9.19 -1.53 -9.78
C PHE A 32 -8.47 -1.46 -11.12
N LYS A 33 -8.84 -2.38 -12.02
CA LYS A 33 -8.45 -2.34 -13.42
C LYS A 33 -8.94 -1.07 -14.10
N ALA A 34 -8.22 -0.64 -15.13
CA ALA A 34 -8.57 0.53 -15.91
C ALA A 34 -9.92 0.32 -16.64
N ARG A 35 -10.76 1.37 -16.64
CA ARG A 35 -11.96 1.44 -17.46
C ARG A 35 -11.67 2.32 -18.68
N GLU A 36 -11.37 1.67 -19.81
CA GLU A 36 -11.06 2.36 -21.07
C GLU A 36 -12.20 3.31 -21.50
N ALA A 37 -13.45 2.91 -21.31
CA ALA A 37 -14.62 3.74 -21.61
C ALA A 37 -14.63 5.11 -20.90
N VAL A 38 -13.98 5.24 -19.73
CA VAL A 38 -13.86 6.52 -19.02
C VAL A 38 -12.83 7.43 -19.70
N MET A 39 -11.84 6.83 -20.36
CA MET A 39 -10.79 7.55 -21.07
C MET A 39 -11.27 8.15 -22.41
N ASP A 40 -12.36 7.62 -22.97
CA ASP A 40 -12.98 8.13 -24.20
C ASP A 40 -13.65 9.50 -24.01
N PHE A 41 -13.97 9.88 -22.77
CA PHE A 41 -14.50 11.21 -22.47
C PHE A 41 -13.38 12.26 -22.38
N GLU A 42 -13.71 13.51 -22.66
CA GLU A 42 -12.77 14.64 -22.60
C GLU A 42 -13.22 15.71 -21.59
N GLY A 43 -12.27 16.52 -21.14
CA GLY A 43 -12.53 17.71 -20.31
C GLY A 43 -13.40 17.43 -19.08
N ASN A 44 -14.51 18.14 -18.97
CA ASN A 44 -15.42 18.03 -17.82
C ASN A 44 -16.18 16.70 -17.81
N ASP A 45 -16.52 16.15 -18.98
CA ASP A 45 -17.27 14.90 -19.07
C ASP A 45 -16.44 13.73 -18.53
N ARG A 46 -15.12 13.76 -18.73
CA ARG A 46 -14.20 12.81 -18.08
C ARG A 46 -14.25 12.91 -16.56
N ASN A 47 -14.27 14.13 -16.01
CA ASN A 47 -14.32 14.30 -14.56
C ASN A 47 -15.62 13.72 -13.97
N VAL A 48 -16.75 13.93 -14.65
CA VAL A 48 -18.04 13.36 -14.25
C VAL A 48 -18.01 11.83 -14.36
N ALA A 49 -17.53 11.29 -15.48
CA ALA A 49 -17.42 9.84 -15.70
C ALA A 49 -16.51 9.17 -14.66
N VAL A 50 -15.37 9.79 -14.33
CA VAL A 50 -14.47 9.33 -13.26
C VAL A 50 -15.16 9.36 -11.90
N SER A 51 -15.90 10.43 -11.57
CA SER A 51 -16.61 10.51 -10.29
C SER A 51 -17.62 9.37 -10.15
N VAL A 52 -18.46 9.18 -11.16
CA VAL A 52 -19.48 8.11 -11.16
C VAL A 52 -18.83 6.74 -11.08
N MET A 53 -17.74 6.51 -11.82
CA MET A 53 -16.98 5.26 -11.74
C MET A 53 -16.47 5.00 -10.33
N LEU A 54 -15.90 6.02 -9.67
CA LEU A 54 -15.37 5.90 -8.31
C LEU A 54 -16.47 5.60 -7.29
N ASP A 55 -17.64 6.23 -7.43
CA ASP A 55 -18.80 6.00 -6.56
C ASP A 55 -19.27 4.55 -6.67
N PHE A 56 -19.44 4.02 -7.89
CA PHE A 56 -19.82 2.63 -8.10
C PHE A 56 -18.80 1.63 -7.56
N GLN A 57 -17.50 1.92 -7.75
CA GLN A 57 -16.44 1.06 -7.23
C GLN A 57 -16.37 1.07 -5.70
N ALA A 58 -16.58 2.23 -5.08
CA ALA A 58 -16.64 2.35 -3.63
C ALA A 58 -17.84 1.58 -3.06
N GLU A 59 -19.02 1.76 -3.63
CA GLU A 59 -20.22 1.03 -3.23
C GLU A 59 -20.05 -0.49 -3.43
N TYR A 60 -19.46 -0.91 -4.55
CA TYR A 60 -19.14 -2.31 -4.81
C TYR A 60 -18.28 -2.91 -3.70
N LEU A 61 -17.21 -2.22 -3.27
CA LEU A 61 -16.36 -2.70 -2.18
C LEU A 61 -17.14 -2.84 -0.88
N SER A 62 -17.94 -1.84 -0.51
CA SER A 62 -18.72 -1.86 0.72
C SER A 62 -19.79 -2.94 0.73
N VAL A 63 -20.54 -3.12 -0.37
CA VAL A 63 -21.61 -4.12 -0.45
C VAL A 63 -21.06 -5.54 -0.58
N ARG A 64 -20.03 -5.75 -1.40
CA ARG A 64 -19.51 -7.10 -1.70
C ARG A 64 -18.66 -7.64 -0.57
N TYR A 65 -17.84 -6.80 0.05
CA TYR A 65 -16.82 -7.22 1.01
C TYR A 65 -17.07 -6.72 2.43
N GLY A 66 -18.07 -5.86 2.64
CA GLY A 66 -18.37 -5.29 3.95
C GLY A 66 -17.26 -4.39 4.48
N VAL A 67 -16.48 -3.77 3.58
CA VAL A 67 -15.38 -2.86 3.95
C VAL A 67 -15.81 -1.40 3.87
N GLU A 68 -15.23 -0.56 4.73
CA GLU A 68 -15.46 0.88 4.71
C GLU A 68 -14.43 1.57 3.82
N VAL A 69 -14.89 2.35 2.84
CA VAL A 69 -14.01 3.14 1.98
C VAL A 69 -13.70 4.47 2.66
N LYS A 70 -12.44 4.67 3.06
CA LYS A 70 -12.01 5.88 3.78
C LYS A 70 -11.50 6.98 2.85
N ASN A 71 -10.82 6.60 1.76
CA ASN A 71 -10.29 7.58 0.82
C ASN A 71 -10.26 7.02 -0.61
N SER A 72 -10.35 7.94 -1.58
CA SER A 72 -10.21 7.63 -3.01
C SER A 72 -9.16 8.54 -3.65
N PHE A 73 -8.34 7.99 -4.53
CA PHE A 73 -7.24 8.72 -5.16
C PHE A 73 -7.60 9.15 -6.59
N SER A 74 -8.48 10.14 -6.72
CA SER A 74 -9.05 10.60 -8.00
C SER A 74 -8.03 11.14 -9.01
N ALA A 75 -6.83 11.54 -8.57
CA ALA A 75 -5.75 11.97 -9.46
C ALA A 75 -5.24 10.83 -10.35
N ILE A 76 -5.18 9.61 -9.80
CA ILE A 76 -4.77 8.40 -10.53
C ILE A 76 -5.87 7.99 -11.51
N SER A 77 -7.13 8.14 -11.09
CA SER A 77 -8.29 7.78 -11.90
C SER A 77 -8.44 8.63 -13.15
N ARG A 78 -8.09 9.92 -13.08
CA ARG A 78 -8.14 10.82 -14.24
C ARG A 78 -7.07 10.52 -15.30
N SER A 79 -5.92 10.00 -14.88
CA SER A 79 -4.79 9.73 -15.79
C SER A 79 -4.81 8.31 -16.36
N SER A 80 -5.37 7.35 -15.63
CA SER A 80 -5.28 5.92 -15.97
C SER A 80 -6.62 5.20 -16.10
N GLY A 81 -7.74 5.85 -15.74
CA GLY A 81 -9.05 5.21 -15.67
C GLY A 81 -9.16 4.14 -14.59
N LYS A 82 -8.19 4.08 -13.65
CA LYS A 82 -8.17 3.12 -12.53
C LYS A 82 -8.77 3.72 -11.26
N GLY A 83 -9.51 2.92 -10.51
CA GLY A 83 -9.94 3.28 -9.16
C GLY A 83 -8.89 2.85 -8.14
N MET A 84 -8.46 3.76 -7.26
CA MET A 84 -7.61 3.39 -6.13
C MET A 84 -8.28 3.85 -4.84
N PHE A 85 -8.40 2.93 -3.89
CA PHE A 85 -9.15 3.11 -2.65
C PHE A 85 -8.33 2.66 -1.46
N PHE A 86 -8.41 3.45 -0.40
CA PHE A 86 -8.01 3.02 0.93
C PHE A 86 -9.26 2.55 1.68
N VAL A 87 -9.24 1.30 2.13
CA VAL A 87 -10.37 0.65 2.79
C VAL A 87 -9.99 0.07 4.15
N ILE A 88 -10.97 0.03 5.05
CA ILE A 88 -10.82 -0.51 6.40
C ILE A 88 -11.87 -1.60 6.63
N SER A 89 -11.49 -2.64 7.36
CA SER A 89 -12.38 -3.70 7.81
C SER A 89 -12.12 -3.98 9.30
N ASP A 90 -13.02 -3.50 10.15
CA ASP A 90 -12.96 -3.72 11.60
C ASP A 90 -12.96 -5.22 11.95
N ARG A 91 -13.66 -6.03 11.14
CA ARG A 91 -13.69 -7.48 11.32
C ARG A 91 -12.36 -8.12 10.97
N ALA A 92 -11.72 -7.71 9.88
CA ALA A 92 -10.42 -8.23 9.49
C ALA A 92 -9.31 -7.79 10.46
N ALA A 93 -9.48 -6.66 11.15
CA ALA A 93 -8.55 -6.20 12.17
C ALA A 93 -8.46 -7.13 13.39
N VAL A 94 -9.50 -7.93 13.66
CA VAL A 94 -9.59 -8.80 14.86
C VAL A 94 -9.67 -10.30 14.54
N ASP A 95 -10.08 -10.67 13.34
CA ASP A 95 -10.24 -12.07 12.89
C ASP A 95 -9.32 -12.37 11.70
N GLY A 96 -8.16 -12.97 12.01
CA GLY A 96 -7.16 -13.33 11.00
C GLY A 96 -7.62 -14.39 9.99
N LYS A 97 -8.63 -15.21 10.31
CA LYS A 97 -9.19 -16.14 9.32
C LYS A 97 -10.04 -15.38 8.31
N PHE A 98 -10.89 -14.48 8.80
CA PHE A 98 -11.68 -13.61 7.94
C PHE A 98 -10.78 -12.71 7.08
N GLU A 99 -9.69 -12.18 7.63
CA GLU A 99 -8.70 -11.40 6.86
C GLU A 99 -8.13 -12.20 5.68
N ALA A 100 -7.70 -13.44 5.90
CA ALA A 100 -7.15 -14.28 4.85
C ALA A 100 -8.18 -14.54 3.73
N GLU A 101 -9.41 -14.91 4.10
CA GLU A 101 -10.51 -15.12 3.15
C GLU A 101 -10.86 -13.84 2.39
N LEU A 102 -10.89 -12.69 3.07
CA LEU A 102 -11.18 -11.39 2.49
C LEU A 102 -10.14 -11.03 1.41
N LEU A 103 -8.85 -11.18 1.73
CA LEU A 103 -7.77 -10.91 0.79
C LEU A 103 -7.78 -11.86 -0.41
N GLU A 104 -8.04 -13.14 -0.19
CA GLU A 104 -8.17 -14.12 -1.27
C GLU A 104 -9.34 -13.80 -2.20
N ASN A 105 -10.50 -13.44 -1.64
CA ASN A 105 -11.68 -13.06 -2.38
C ASN A 105 -11.45 -11.77 -3.20
N MET A 106 -10.83 -10.73 -2.61
CA MET A 106 -10.54 -9.52 -3.37
C MET A 106 -9.46 -9.73 -4.44
N ARG A 107 -8.46 -10.58 -4.21
CA ARG A 107 -7.42 -10.90 -5.21
C ARG A 107 -7.93 -11.74 -6.38
N SER A 108 -8.98 -12.52 -6.16
CA SER A 108 -9.64 -13.31 -7.21
C SER A 108 -10.74 -12.54 -7.94
N ASP A 109 -11.06 -11.32 -7.51
CA ASP A 109 -12.07 -10.48 -8.15
C ASP A 109 -11.62 -10.05 -9.56
N PRO A 110 -12.45 -10.26 -10.60
CA PRO A 110 -12.08 -9.93 -11.97
C PRO A 110 -11.93 -8.42 -12.23
N PHE A 111 -12.50 -7.55 -11.40
CA PHE A 111 -12.42 -6.09 -11.53
C PHE A 111 -11.25 -5.48 -10.76
N ILE A 112 -10.73 -6.19 -9.76
CA ILE A 112 -9.59 -5.75 -8.96
C ILE A 112 -8.30 -6.16 -9.66
N GLU A 113 -7.36 -5.23 -9.73
CA GLU A 113 -6.02 -5.44 -10.28
C GLU A 113 -5.03 -5.85 -9.19
N ALA A 114 -5.08 -5.18 -8.03
CA ALA A 114 -4.21 -5.45 -6.91
C ALA A 114 -4.85 -5.09 -5.57
N VAL A 115 -4.46 -5.81 -4.53
CA VAL A 115 -4.79 -5.51 -3.13
C VAL A 115 -3.53 -5.62 -2.30
N SER A 116 -3.18 -4.55 -1.60
CA SER A 116 -2.04 -4.50 -0.69
C SER A 116 -2.51 -4.20 0.72
N PRO A 117 -2.02 -4.90 1.76
CA PRO A 117 -2.15 -4.42 3.12
C PRO A 117 -1.46 -3.06 3.27
N ASN A 118 -1.97 -2.24 4.19
CA ASN A 118 -1.34 -0.98 4.55
C ASN A 118 -0.12 -1.26 5.45
N GLU A 119 0.99 -0.59 5.14
CA GLU A 119 2.27 -0.78 5.82
C GLU A 119 2.75 0.55 6.38
N VAL A 120 2.88 0.66 7.70
CA VAL A 120 3.46 1.84 8.33
C VAL A 120 4.97 1.67 8.38
N GLN A 121 5.68 2.42 7.54
CA GLN A 121 7.13 2.57 7.68
C GLN A 121 7.43 3.47 8.88
N LYS A 122 7.94 2.89 9.97
CA LYS A 122 8.56 3.67 11.04
C LYS A 122 9.88 4.25 10.53
N MET A 123 9.85 5.49 10.02
CA MET A 123 11.07 6.25 9.80
C MET A 123 11.71 6.57 11.16
N ILE A 124 12.77 5.84 11.52
CA ILE A 124 13.65 6.25 12.62
C ILE A 124 14.53 7.39 12.10
N SER A 125 13.98 8.62 12.09
CA SER A 125 14.78 9.82 11.93
C SER A 125 15.46 10.14 13.27
N THR A 126 16.56 9.45 13.57
CA THR A 126 17.54 10.02 14.51
C THR A 126 18.36 11.07 13.77
N PRO A 127 18.22 12.38 14.07
CA PRO A 127 19.16 13.36 13.59
C PRO A 127 20.49 13.09 14.29
N VAL A 128 21.48 12.58 13.55
CA VAL A 128 22.87 12.58 14.03
C VAL A 128 23.35 14.03 13.97
N GLY A 129 23.09 14.76 15.04
CA GLY A 129 23.68 16.07 15.26
C GLY A 129 25.18 15.95 15.42
N THR A 130 25.94 15.98 14.32
CA THR A 130 27.37 16.30 14.38
C THR A 130 27.54 17.79 14.55
N SER A 131 27.42 18.25 15.80
CA SER A 131 28.10 19.45 16.24
C SER A 131 29.60 19.15 16.28
N LYS A 132 30.37 19.77 15.37
CA LYS A 132 31.75 20.30 15.55
C LYS A 132 32.50 20.48 14.23
N LYS A 133 32.70 21.76 13.86
CA LYS A 133 33.90 22.33 13.22
C LYS A 133 33.72 23.85 13.39
N GLY A 134 34.49 24.59 14.19
CA GLY A 134 35.92 24.50 14.40
C GLY A 134 36.63 25.29 13.31
N ILE A 135 36.51 26.63 13.34
CA ILE A 135 37.53 27.64 13.02
C ILE A 135 37.26 28.84 13.93
#